data_AF-A0A6I1HXH2-F1
#
_entry.id   AF-A0A6I1HXH2-F1
#
_cell.length_a   1.000
_cell.length_b   1.000
_cell.length_c   1.000
_cell.angle_alpha   90.00
_cell.angle_beta   90.00
_cell.angle_gamma   90.00
#
_symmetry.space_group_name_H-M   'P 1'
#
loop_
_entity.id
_entity.type
_entity.pdbx_description
1 polymer ?
#
loop_
_entity_poly.entity_id
_entity_poly.type
_entity_poly.pdbx_seq_one_letter_code
_entity_poly.pdbx_strand_id
1 'polypeptide(L)'
;INAGQFNNQFGKITGNGKLDIRAATFDHRNAMTVANQLTVNAGSLDNRSGSLAQTGTGLMTVNATGQLDNTGGKIEGNGDALVKASTLLNSTGRIVAAQNAELTVGSLDNTQGTVAAGSHLQLSGGDIDNTKGQLQAVAGNATLNVANLNNTAGNVFAGANLNATLASLNNTGSLYAAGNQSLTATGAIVNTGVIAAQGNTSLTAKTLDSSASSLLGAGMQADGKLGTAGDLTISTTQALAAHGQVLAAGKATLTGASVDLAGSQTSAANIGLTATTGDVSTNKAVVTTPGTLSITSNVTLHNTEGTVQAGQL
;
A
#
# COMPACT_ATOMS: atom_id res chain seq x y z
N ILE A 1 -10.44 -8.49 -33.56
CA ILE A 1 -10.68 -7.14 -34.10
C ILE A 1 -9.33 -6.44 -34.27
N ASN A 2 -9.05 -5.93 -35.46
CA ASN A 2 -7.84 -5.15 -35.76
C ASN A 2 -8.26 -3.87 -36.50
N ALA A 3 -7.98 -2.69 -35.95
CA ALA A 3 -8.38 -1.41 -36.51
C ALA A 3 -7.34 -0.33 -36.21
N GLY A 4 -7.22 0.71 -37.03
CA GLY A 4 -6.40 1.88 -36.66
C GLY A 4 -7.05 2.66 -35.52
N GLN A 5 -8.31 3.03 -35.72
CA GLN A 5 -9.17 3.67 -34.71
C GLN A 5 -10.36 2.75 -34.50
N PHE A 6 -10.64 2.37 -33.26
CA PHE A 6 -11.82 1.59 -32.92
C PHE A 6 -12.76 2.43 -32.06
N ASN A 7 -13.85 2.91 -32.65
CA ASN A 7 -14.93 3.56 -31.90
C ASN A 7 -16.01 2.52 -31.58
N ASN A 8 -16.17 2.21 -30.30
CA ASN A 8 -17.22 1.36 -29.76
C ASN A 8 -18.06 2.12 -28.73
N GLN A 9 -18.10 3.45 -28.76
CA GLN A 9 -18.85 4.26 -27.81
C GLN A 9 -20.34 3.86 -27.79
N PHE A 10 -20.93 3.66 -26.61
CA PHE A 10 -22.28 3.11 -26.41
C PHE A 10 -22.52 1.73 -27.06
N GLY A 11 -21.46 1.09 -27.55
CA GLY A 11 -21.52 -0.19 -28.23
C GLY A 11 -21.62 -1.37 -27.28
N LYS A 12 -21.95 -2.53 -27.85
CA LYS A 12 -21.98 -3.81 -27.14
C LYS A 12 -21.26 -4.87 -27.96
N ILE A 13 -20.27 -5.53 -27.34
CA ILE A 13 -19.56 -6.66 -27.91
C ILE A 13 -19.71 -7.86 -26.97
N THR A 14 -20.12 -9.01 -27.51
CA THR A 14 -20.22 -10.26 -26.76
C THR A 14 -19.46 -11.36 -27.50
N GLY A 15 -18.50 -11.99 -26.84
CA GLY A 15 -17.70 -13.10 -27.37
C GLY A 15 -17.83 -14.35 -26.52
N ASN A 16 -18.24 -15.47 -27.12
CA ASN A 16 -18.34 -16.76 -26.41
C ASN A 16 -16.98 -17.46 -26.22
N GLY A 17 -15.91 -16.91 -26.78
CA GLY A 17 -14.55 -17.44 -26.71
C GLY A 17 -13.53 -16.34 -26.52
N LYS A 18 -12.36 -16.49 -27.17
CA LYS A 18 -11.32 -15.47 -27.18
C LYS A 18 -11.73 -14.25 -28.00
N LEU A 19 -11.62 -13.07 -27.41
CA LEU A 19 -11.76 -11.79 -28.08
C LEU A 19 -10.42 -11.05 -28.00
N ASP A 20 -9.75 -10.96 -29.15
CA ASP A 20 -8.53 -10.17 -29.32
C ASP A 20 -8.89 -8.83 -29.98
N ILE A 21 -8.58 -7.71 -29.33
CA ILE A 21 -8.73 -6.35 -29.86
C ILE A 21 -7.32 -5.74 -30.02
N ARG A 22 -7.01 -5.26 -31.22
CA ARG A 22 -5.79 -4.48 -31.51
C ARG A 22 -6.19 -3.16 -32.15
N ALA A 23 -5.80 -2.04 -31.55
CA ALA A 23 -6.02 -0.72 -32.15
C ALA A 23 -4.93 0.30 -31.81
N ALA A 24 -4.79 1.38 -32.59
CA ALA A 24 -3.98 2.51 -32.14
C ALA A 24 -4.75 3.34 -31.11
N THR A 25 -6.04 3.56 -31.32
CA THR A 25 -6.96 4.13 -30.31
C THR A 25 -8.18 3.24 -30.18
N PHE A 26 -8.65 3.07 -28.94
CA PHE A 26 -9.88 2.36 -28.65
C PHE A 26 -10.77 3.22 -27.75
N ASP A 27 -11.82 3.79 -28.34
CA ASP A 27 -12.87 4.52 -27.62
C ASP A 27 -13.96 3.51 -27.23
N HIS A 28 -13.99 3.15 -25.95
CA HIS A 28 -14.90 2.21 -25.34
C HIS A 28 -15.78 2.89 -24.27
N ARG A 29 -16.03 4.19 -24.43
CA ARG A 29 -16.82 4.97 -23.47
C ARG A 29 -18.28 4.55 -23.45
N ASN A 30 -18.85 4.44 -22.26
CA ASN A 30 -20.26 4.05 -22.04
C ASN A 30 -20.64 2.72 -22.73
N ALA A 31 -19.66 1.87 -23.03
CA ALA A 31 -19.84 0.68 -23.83
C ALA A 31 -19.62 -0.57 -23.00
N MET A 32 -20.06 -1.72 -23.51
CA MET A 32 -19.94 -3.01 -22.82
C MET A 32 -19.26 -4.03 -23.73
N THR A 33 -18.17 -4.62 -23.25
CA THR A 33 -17.52 -5.77 -23.88
C THR A 33 -17.46 -6.91 -22.89
N VAL A 34 -18.04 -8.06 -23.25
CA VAL A 34 -17.98 -9.28 -22.46
C VAL A 34 -17.40 -10.39 -23.33
N ALA A 35 -16.37 -11.08 -22.84
CA ALA A 35 -15.81 -12.24 -23.52
C ALA A 35 -15.46 -13.38 -22.54
N ASN A 36 -15.39 -14.62 -23.02
CA ASN A 36 -14.84 -15.70 -22.20
C ASN A 36 -13.36 -15.47 -21.89
N GLN A 37 -12.58 -14.99 -22.85
CA GLN A 37 -11.17 -14.65 -22.69
C GLN A 37 -10.91 -13.33 -23.43
N LEU A 38 -10.45 -12.28 -22.73
CA LEU A 38 -10.29 -10.94 -23.31
C LEU A 38 -8.83 -10.54 -23.38
N THR A 39 -8.42 -10.03 -24.54
CA THR A 39 -7.14 -9.38 -24.74
C THR A 39 -7.33 -8.09 -25.52
N VAL A 40 -6.95 -6.97 -24.92
CA VAL A 40 -6.95 -5.64 -25.54
C VAL A 40 -5.52 -5.14 -25.64
N ASN A 41 -5.10 -4.76 -26.85
CA ASN A 41 -3.84 -4.07 -27.09
C ASN A 41 -4.17 -2.75 -27.82
N ALA A 42 -3.91 -1.63 -27.16
CA ALA A 42 -4.19 -0.31 -27.70
C ALA A 42 -2.97 0.62 -27.59
N GLY A 43 -2.90 1.66 -28.42
CA GLY A 43 -2.03 2.81 -28.14
C GLY A 43 -2.62 3.64 -27.00
N SER A 44 -3.87 4.05 -27.14
CA SER A 44 -4.70 4.61 -26.06
C SER A 44 -6.03 3.88 -25.95
N LEU A 45 -6.53 3.74 -24.71
CA LEU A 45 -7.83 3.14 -24.40
C LEU A 45 -8.62 4.06 -23.50
N ASP A 46 -9.78 4.50 -23.97
CA ASP A 46 -10.76 5.27 -23.20
C ASP A 46 -11.95 4.36 -22.83
N ASN A 47 -11.95 3.83 -21.61
CA ASN A 47 -13.00 3.01 -21.02
C ASN A 47 -13.85 3.80 -20.00
N ARG A 48 -13.94 5.14 -20.13
CA ARG A 48 -14.72 5.94 -19.18
C ARG A 48 -16.18 5.55 -19.19
N SER A 49 -16.74 5.29 -18.02
CA SER A 49 -18.10 4.76 -17.83
C SER A 49 -18.38 3.46 -18.62
N GLY A 50 -17.35 2.82 -19.17
CA GLY A 50 -17.45 1.58 -19.94
C GLY A 50 -17.23 0.35 -19.06
N SER A 51 -17.42 -0.83 -19.65
CA SER A 51 -17.18 -2.11 -19.00
C SER A 51 -16.44 -3.06 -19.93
N LEU A 52 -15.27 -3.53 -19.49
CA LEU A 52 -14.53 -4.66 -20.04
C LEU A 52 -14.61 -5.81 -19.04
N ALA A 53 -15.32 -6.88 -19.42
CA ALA A 53 -15.51 -8.03 -18.54
C ALA A 53 -15.04 -9.33 -19.20
N GLN A 54 -14.30 -10.14 -18.43
CA GLN A 54 -13.97 -11.51 -18.79
C GLN A 54 -14.72 -12.50 -17.91
N THR A 55 -15.43 -13.46 -18.51
CA THR A 55 -16.20 -14.48 -17.78
C THR A 55 -15.43 -15.77 -17.55
N GLY A 56 -14.40 -16.07 -18.35
CA GLY A 56 -13.51 -17.22 -18.15
C GLY A 56 -12.46 -16.96 -17.08
N THR A 57 -11.90 -18.05 -16.54
CA THR A 57 -10.92 -18.05 -15.45
C THR A 57 -9.46 -17.88 -15.92
N GLY A 58 -9.24 -17.67 -17.22
CA GLY A 58 -7.92 -17.42 -17.80
C GLY A 58 -7.40 -16.01 -17.53
N LEU A 59 -6.27 -15.66 -18.14
CA LEU A 59 -5.62 -14.36 -17.95
C LEU A 59 -6.27 -13.27 -18.83
N MET A 60 -7.02 -12.34 -18.24
CA MET A 60 -7.42 -11.12 -18.92
C MET A 60 -6.19 -10.23 -19.17
N THR A 61 -6.03 -9.70 -20.38
CA THR A 61 -4.96 -8.74 -20.68
C THR A 61 -5.54 -7.43 -21.20
N VAL A 62 -5.20 -6.31 -20.57
CA VAL A 62 -5.51 -4.95 -21.04
C VAL A 62 -4.22 -4.15 -21.10
N ASN A 63 -3.72 -3.94 -22.30
CA ASN A 63 -2.45 -3.28 -22.55
C ASN A 63 -2.67 -2.01 -23.38
N ALA A 64 -2.41 -0.85 -22.78
CA ALA A 64 -2.30 0.43 -23.49
C ALA A 64 -0.84 0.87 -23.48
N THR A 65 -0.24 1.21 -24.62
CA THR A 65 1.17 1.68 -24.61
C THR A 65 1.29 3.11 -24.08
N GLY A 66 0.25 3.93 -24.23
CA GLY A 66 0.12 5.27 -23.69
C GLY A 66 -0.84 5.32 -22.50
N GLN A 67 -1.96 6.03 -22.67
CA GLN A 67 -2.96 6.21 -21.63
C GLN A 67 -4.04 5.12 -21.66
N LEU A 68 -4.38 4.63 -20.48
CA LEU A 68 -5.59 3.87 -20.18
C LEU A 68 -6.47 4.70 -19.25
N ASP A 69 -7.59 5.21 -19.76
CA ASP A 69 -8.56 5.94 -18.95
C ASP A 69 -9.75 5.03 -18.60
N ASN A 70 -9.80 4.60 -17.34
CA ASN A 70 -10.86 3.82 -16.73
C ASN A 70 -11.68 4.66 -15.73
N THR A 71 -11.72 5.99 -15.86
CA THR A 71 -12.44 6.87 -14.94
C THR A 71 -13.95 6.53 -14.93
N GLY A 72 -14.48 6.18 -13.76
CA GLY A 72 -15.85 5.69 -13.62
C GLY A 72 -16.16 4.39 -14.38
N GLY A 73 -15.15 3.76 -14.99
CA GLY A 73 -15.26 2.55 -15.79
C GLY A 73 -14.97 1.28 -15.00
N LYS A 74 -15.11 0.13 -15.67
CA LYS A 74 -14.88 -1.20 -15.10
C LYS A 74 -13.99 -2.05 -15.99
N ILE A 75 -13.00 -2.69 -15.38
CA ILE A 75 -12.16 -3.75 -15.96
C ILE A 75 -12.21 -4.92 -14.98
N GLU A 76 -12.94 -5.98 -15.32
CA GLU A 76 -13.25 -7.06 -14.39
C GLU A 76 -12.93 -8.43 -15.02
N GLY A 77 -11.97 -9.15 -14.42
CA GLY A 77 -11.58 -10.49 -14.84
C GLY A 77 -12.05 -11.57 -13.87
N ASN A 78 -12.74 -12.60 -14.35
CA ASN A 78 -13.11 -13.78 -13.56
C ASN A 78 -11.95 -14.77 -13.30
N GLY A 79 -10.73 -14.42 -13.76
CA GLY A 79 -9.50 -15.16 -13.52
C GLY A 79 -8.40 -14.22 -13.05
N ASP A 80 -7.22 -14.38 -13.64
CA ASP A 80 -6.13 -13.41 -13.49
C ASP A 80 -6.35 -12.19 -14.39
N ALA A 81 -5.79 -11.04 -14.03
CA ALA A 81 -5.77 -9.85 -14.87
C ALA A 81 -4.38 -9.22 -14.93
N LEU A 82 -3.93 -8.90 -16.14
CA LEU A 82 -2.73 -8.13 -16.43
C LEU A 82 -3.13 -6.81 -17.08
N VAL A 83 -2.82 -5.70 -16.41
CA VAL A 83 -3.10 -4.35 -16.91
C VAL A 83 -1.79 -3.58 -17.06
N LYS A 84 -1.58 -3.02 -18.25
CA LYS A 84 -0.37 -2.24 -18.58
C LYS A 84 -0.74 -0.90 -19.17
N ALA A 85 -0.09 0.17 -18.71
CA ALA A 85 -0.26 1.53 -19.22
C ALA A 85 0.95 2.42 -18.93
N SER A 86 1.30 3.37 -19.78
CA SER A 86 2.21 4.44 -19.35
C SER A 86 1.53 5.34 -18.30
N THR A 87 0.24 5.63 -18.48
CA THR A 87 -0.58 6.35 -17.51
C THR A 87 -1.92 5.65 -17.36
N LEU A 88 -2.25 5.25 -16.15
CA LEU A 88 -3.53 4.64 -15.80
C LEU A 88 -4.37 5.62 -14.98
N LEU A 89 -5.50 6.06 -15.54
CA LEU A 89 -6.51 6.83 -14.81
C LEU A 89 -7.62 5.88 -14.37
N ASN A 90 -7.74 5.64 -13.07
CA ASN A 90 -8.75 4.78 -12.47
C ASN A 90 -9.59 5.55 -11.43
N SER A 91 -9.68 6.88 -11.58
CA SER A 91 -10.42 7.71 -10.63
C SER A 91 -11.91 7.35 -10.64
N THR A 92 -12.50 7.08 -9.47
CA THR A 92 -13.86 6.50 -9.32
C THR A 92 -14.12 5.20 -10.11
N GLY A 93 -13.08 4.64 -10.73
CA GLY A 93 -13.11 3.46 -11.56
C GLY A 93 -12.84 2.18 -10.76
N ARG A 94 -12.95 1.05 -11.44
CA ARG A 94 -12.76 -0.27 -10.85
C ARG A 94 -11.95 -1.18 -11.75
N ILE A 95 -10.89 -1.76 -11.20
CA ILE A 95 -10.07 -2.82 -11.80
C ILE A 95 -10.06 -3.99 -10.83
N VAL A 96 -10.66 -5.12 -11.19
CA VAL A 96 -10.74 -6.29 -10.32
C VAL A 96 -10.41 -7.59 -11.03
N ALA A 97 -9.59 -8.41 -10.39
CA ALA A 97 -9.37 -9.81 -10.75
C ALA A 97 -9.94 -10.72 -9.66
N ALA A 98 -10.65 -11.77 -10.04
CA ALA A 98 -11.09 -12.81 -9.10
C ALA A 98 -9.90 -13.55 -8.47
N GLN A 99 -8.81 -13.72 -9.23
CA GLN A 99 -7.58 -14.36 -8.77
C GLN A 99 -6.49 -13.31 -8.56
N ASN A 100 -5.45 -13.29 -9.40
CA ASN A 100 -4.33 -12.36 -9.27
C ASN A 100 -4.51 -11.14 -10.18
N ALA A 101 -4.13 -9.96 -9.69
CA ALA A 101 -4.05 -8.75 -10.52
C ALA A 101 -2.60 -8.28 -10.57
N GLU A 102 -2.06 -8.15 -11.78
CA GLU A 102 -0.76 -7.54 -12.04
C GLU A 102 -0.96 -6.23 -12.81
N LEU A 103 -0.48 -5.13 -12.24
CA LEU A 103 -0.50 -3.81 -12.85
C LEU A 103 0.94 -3.37 -13.10
N THR A 104 1.29 -3.08 -14.35
CA THR A 104 2.57 -2.45 -14.73
C THR A 104 2.30 -1.07 -15.30
N VAL A 105 2.65 -0.02 -14.57
CA VAL A 105 2.26 1.35 -14.95
C VAL A 105 3.39 2.37 -14.83
N GLY A 106 3.43 3.39 -15.70
CA GLY A 106 4.29 4.55 -15.46
C GLY A 106 3.76 5.42 -14.32
N SER A 107 2.45 5.65 -14.29
CA SER A 107 1.73 6.25 -13.16
C SER A 107 0.31 5.70 -13.03
N LEU A 108 -0.25 5.76 -11.82
CA LEU A 108 -1.63 5.38 -11.51
C LEU A 108 -2.31 6.47 -10.69
N ASP A 109 -3.38 7.03 -11.23
CA ASP A 109 -4.39 7.75 -10.46
C ASP A 109 -5.50 6.77 -10.06
N ASN A 110 -5.54 6.36 -8.80
CA ASN A 110 -6.58 5.54 -8.20
C ASN A 110 -7.46 6.36 -7.24
N THR A 111 -7.62 7.66 -7.48
CA THR A 111 -8.36 8.54 -6.57
C THR A 111 -9.84 8.15 -6.48
N GLN A 112 -10.32 7.85 -5.28
CA GLN A 112 -11.67 7.28 -5.07
C GLN A 112 -11.96 6.01 -5.90
N GLY A 113 -10.91 5.39 -6.45
CA GLY A 113 -10.99 4.21 -7.30
C GLY A 113 -10.77 2.92 -6.51
N THR A 114 -10.91 1.79 -7.19
CA THR A 114 -10.60 0.47 -6.64
C THR A 114 -9.71 -0.31 -7.59
N VAL A 115 -8.60 -0.82 -7.06
CA VAL A 115 -7.81 -1.92 -7.65
C VAL A 115 -7.83 -3.06 -6.66
N ALA A 116 -8.41 -4.21 -7.04
CA ALA A 116 -8.49 -5.37 -6.16
C ALA A 116 -8.16 -6.70 -6.85
N ALA A 117 -7.53 -7.59 -6.09
CA ALA A 117 -7.31 -8.98 -6.45
C ALA A 117 -7.92 -9.88 -5.38
N GLY A 118 -8.62 -10.95 -5.76
CA GLY A 118 -9.09 -11.93 -4.78
C GLY A 118 -7.93 -12.64 -4.06
N SER A 119 -6.83 -12.89 -4.78
CA SER A 119 -5.61 -13.53 -4.27
C SER A 119 -4.44 -12.53 -4.17
N HIS A 120 -3.58 -12.46 -5.18
CA HIS A 120 -2.39 -11.61 -5.14
C HIS A 120 -2.57 -10.30 -5.93
N LEU A 121 -2.26 -9.17 -5.31
CA LEU A 121 -2.12 -7.89 -6.01
C LEU A 121 -0.62 -7.59 -6.19
N GLN A 122 -0.18 -7.46 -7.43
CA GLN A 122 1.14 -6.95 -7.78
C GLN A 122 1.00 -5.62 -8.52
N LEU A 123 1.64 -4.58 -8.02
CA LEU A 123 1.68 -3.26 -8.64
C LEU A 123 3.14 -2.83 -8.81
N SER A 124 3.59 -2.71 -10.05
CA SER A 124 4.91 -2.21 -10.40
C SER A 124 4.79 -0.92 -11.19
N GLY A 125 5.48 0.15 -10.78
CA GLY A 125 5.38 1.40 -11.53
C GLY A 125 6.11 2.62 -10.97
N GLY A 126 5.75 3.79 -11.48
CA GLY A 126 6.21 5.08 -10.96
C GLY A 126 5.32 5.58 -9.83
N ASP A 127 4.68 6.73 -10.03
CA ASP A 127 3.89 7.40 -9.01
C ASP A 127 2.46 6.84 -8.91
N ILE A 128 2.04 6.53 -7.69
CA ILE A 128 0.71 6.01 -7.37
C ILE A 128 -0.02 7.00 -6.45
N ASP A 129 -1.12 7.56 -6.95
CA ASP A 129 -2.07 8.32 -6.15
C ASP A 129 -3.25 7.42 -5.76
N ASN A 130 -3.29 7.02 -4.49
CA ASN A 130 -4.37 6.25 -3.89
C ASN A 130 -5.27 7.13 -2.98
N THR A 131 -5.40 8.43 -3.28
CA THR A 131 -6.17 9.34 -2.43
C THR A 131 -7.64 8.93 -2.36
N LYS A 132 -8.12 8.58 -1.15
CA LYS A 132 -9.46 7.99 -0.93
C LYS A 132 -9.73 6.72 -1.75
N GLY A 133 -8.69 6.11 -2.30
CA GLY A 133 -8.76 4.92 -3.15
C GLY A 133 -8.46 3.64 -2.36
N GLN A 134 -8.70 2.51 -3.01
CA GLN A 134 -8.46 1.18 -2.47
C GLN A 134 -7.47 0.41 -3.34
N LEU A 135 -6.38 -0.08 -2.73
CA LEU A 135 -5.48 -1.10 -3.30
C LEU A 135 -5.57 -2.34 -2.41
N GLN A 136 -6.13 -3.44 -2.93
CA GLN A 136 -6.50 -4.58 -2.10
C GLN A 136 -6.09 -5.93 -2.69
N ALA A 137 -5.42 -6.74 -1.87
CA ALA A 137 -5.41 -8.20 -2.02
C ALA A 137 -6.33 -8.79 -0.95
N VAL A 138 -7.45 -9.39 -1.35
CA VAL A 138 -8.53 -9.78 -0.41
C VAL A 138 -8.10 -10.91 0.51
N ALA A 139 -7.57 -12.01 -0.05
CA ALA A 139 -7.14 -13.17 0.72
C ALA A 139 -5.61 -13.39 0.70
N GLY A 140 -4.89 -12.77 -0.24
CA GLY A 140 -3.47 -13.02 -0.46
C GLY A 140 -2.57 -11.82 -0.19
N ASN A 141 -1.37 -11.89 -0.74
CA ASN A 141 -0.35 -10.86 -0.56
C ASN A 141 -0.65 -9.64 -1.45
N ALA A 142 -0.27 -8.45 -0.98
CA ALA A 142 -0.09 -7.29 -1.85
C ALA A 142 1.41 -7.00 -1.97
N THR A 143 1.90 -6.78 -3.20
CA THR A 143 3.29 -6.42 -3.48
C THR A 143 3.36 -5.17 -4.33
N LEU A 144 3.93 -4.11 -3.77
CA LEU A 144 4.05 -2.81 -4.40
C LEU A 144 5.53 -2.52 -4.65
N ASN A 145 5.92 -2.36 -5.90
CA ASN A 145 7.26 -1.92 -6.31
C ASN A 145 7.11 -0.62 -7.12
N VAL A 146 7.09 0.52 -6.43
CA VAL A 146 6.60 1.79 -6.99
C VAL A 146 7.56 2.94 -6.66
N ALA A 147 7.60 4.01 -7.45
CA ALA A 147 8.44 5.16 -7.11
C ALA A 147 7.91 5.88 -5.87
N ASN A 148 6.68 6.38 -5.92
CA ASN A 148 6.06 7.09 -4.81
C ASN A 148 4.65 6.58 -4.57
N LEU A 149 4.25 6.48 -3.30
CA LEU A 149 2.88 6.14 -2.91
C LEU A 149 2.29 7.27 -2.09
N ASN A 150 1.27 7.93 -2.66
CA ASN A 150 0.38 8.82 -1.92
C ASN A 150 -0.86 8.02 -1.49
N ASN A 151 -0.98 7.71 -0.20
CA ASN A 151 -2.14 7.03 0.39
C ASN A 151 -2.94 7.98 1.28
N THR A 152 -3.25 9.18 0.77
CA THR A 152 -4.00 10.19 1.52
C THR A 152 -5.46 9.76 1.71
N ALA A 153 -5.88 9.51 2.95
CA ALA A 153 -7.21 8.97 3.27
C ALA A 153 -7.59 7.71 2.46
N GLY A 154 -6.59 7.00 1.91
CA GLY A 154 -6.76 5.78 1.13
C GLY A 154 -6.56 4.52 1.97
N ASN A 155 -6.77 3.37 1.34
CA ASN A 155 -6.52 2.07 1.95
C ASN A 155 -5.62 1.22 1.07
N VAL A 156 -4.60 0.64 1.69
CA VAL A 156 -3.80 -0.46 1.15
C VAL A 156 -3.97 -1.65 2.09
N PHE A 157 -4.54 -2.73 1.59
CA PHE A 157 -4.84 -3.92 2.38
C PHE A 157 -4.30 -5.20 1.74
N ALA A 158 -3.73 -6.07 2.57
CA ALA A 158 -3.41 -7.44 2.22
C ALA A 158 -4.06 -8.43 3.20
N GLY A 159 -4.79 -9.40 2.67
CA GLY A 159 -5.35 -10.53 3.44
C GLY A 159 -4.26 -11.49 3.97
N ALA A 160 -3.07 -11.44 3.38
CA ALA A 160 -1.86 -12.04 3.91
C ALA A 160 -0.78 -10.96 4.10
N ASN A 161 0.37 -11.06 3.42
CA ASN A 161 1.48 -10.13 3.64
C ASN A 161 1.39 -8.90 2.74
N LEU A 162 1.76 -7.73 3.27
CA LEU A 162 2.01 -6.53 2.48
C LEU A 162 3.52 -6.31 2.34
N ASN A 163 4.02 -6.36 1.12
CA ASN A 163 5.42 -6.04 0.79
C ASN A 163 5.44 -4.78 -0.07
N ALA A 164 6.12 -3.73 0.37
CA ALA A 164 6.23 -2.49 -0.38
C ALA A 164 7.70 -2.06 -0.48
N THR A 165 8.19 -1.88 -1.70
CA THR A 165 9.47 -1.24 -2.02
C THR A 165 9.17 0.04 -2.77
N LEU A 166 9.62 1.17 -2.22
CA LEU A 166 9.32 2.48 -2.77
C LEU A 166 10.41 3.52 -2.52
N ALA A 167 10.36 4.65 -3.21
CA ALA A 167 11.22 5.80 -2.90
C ALA A 167 10.63 6.62 -1.75
N SER A 168 9.34 6.96 -1.79
CA SER A 168 8.69 7.67 -0.69
C SER A 168 7.24 7.26 -0.46
N LEU A 169 6.79 7.42 0.79
CA LEU A 169 5.42 7.15 1.22
C LEU A 169 4.87 8.38 1.93
N ASN A 170 3.70 8.83 1.50
CA ASN A 170 2.83 9.72 2.27
C ASN A 170 1.56 8.96 2.65
N ASN A 171 1.36 8.70 3.94
CA ASN A 171 0.22 7.95 4.44
C ASN A 171 -0.59 8.75 5.46
N THR A 172 -1.78 9.18 5.07
CA THR A 172 -2.79 9.70 6.02
C THR A 172 -3.98 8.75 6.17
N GLY A 173 -4.04 7.70 5.33
CA GLY A 173 -5.01 6.61 5.41
C GLY A 173 -4.47 5.40 6.17
N SER A 174 -4.63 4.21 5.61
CA SER A 174 -4.21 2.95 6.23
C SER A 174 -3.40 2.07 5.28
N LEU A 175 -2.26 1.57 5.78
CA LEU A 175 -1.54 0.41 5.23
C LEU A 175 -1.67 -0.72 6.25
N TYR A 176 -2.42 -1.78 5.91
CA TYR A 176 -2.69 -2.88 6.83
C TYR A 176 -2.46 -4.25 6.20
N ALA A 177 -1.81 -5.15 6.94
CA ALA A 177 -1.64 -6.55 6.57
C ALA A 177 -2.26 -7.48 7.61
N ALA A 178 -3.08 -8.43 7.15
CA ALA A 178 -3.58 -9.50 8.01
C ALA A 178 -2.51 -10.57 8.32
N GLY A 179 -1.39 -10.57 7.59
CA GLY A 179 -0.15 -11.30 7.88
C GLY A 179 0.96 -10.35 8.34
N ASN A 180 2.15 -10.45 7.73
CA ASN A 180 3.28 -9.55 8.00
C ASN A 180 3.29 -8.34 7.05
N GLN A 181 3.88 -7.24 7.51
CA GLN A 181 4.10 -6.04 6.72
C GLN A 181 5.59 -5.75 6.62
N SER A 182 6.09 -5.62 5.39
CA SER A 182 7.46 -5.20 5.08
C SER A 182 7.42 -3.98 4.18
N LEU A 183 7.94 -2.86 4.66
CA LEU A 183 7.96 -1.58 3.95
C LEU A 183 9.39 -1.05 3.89
N THR A 184 9.94 -1.01 2.68
CA THR A 184 11.28 -0.47 2.40
C THR A 184 11.15 0.79 1.56
N ALA A 185 11.52 1.93 2.13
CA ALA A 185 11.62 3.21 1.47
C ALA A 185 13.09 3.62 1.29
N THR A 186 13.52 4.00 0.09
CA THR A 186 14.87 4.57 -0.10
C THR A 186 14.96 6.02 0.36
N GLY A 187 13.82 6.68 0.51
CA GLY A 187 13.65 8.05 0.99
C GLY A 187 12.79 8.12 2.26
N ALA A 188 11.90 9.11 2.32
CA ALA A 188 11.10 9.41 3.50
C ALA A 188 9.80 8.59 3.56
N ILE A 189 9.43 8.19 4.78
CA ILE A 189 8.07 7.79 5.14
C ILE A 189 7.47 8.90 5.99
N VAL A 190 6.35 9.47 5.54
CA VAL A 190 5.51 10.38 6.32
C VAL A 190 4.21 9.66 6.66
N ASN A 191 3.89 9.57 7.95
CA ASN A 191 2.74 8.84 8.44
C ASN A 191 1.92 9.70 9.42
N THR A 192 0.68 10.02 9.03
CA THR A 192 -0.32 10.62 9.92
C THR A 192 -1.53 9.73 10.16
N GLY A 193 -1.59 8.60 9.45
CA GLY A 193 -2.61 7.56 9.60
C GLY A 193 -2.06 6.30 10.27
N VAL A 194 -2.40 5.14 9.71
CA VAL A 194 -2.09 3.81 10.27
C VAL A 194 -1.12 3.05 9.37
N ILE A 195 -0.05 2.51 9.96
CA ILE A 195 0.79 1.46 9.38
C ILE A 195 0.82 0.33 10.41
N ALA A 196 0.15 -0.79 10.11
CA ALA A 196 0.06 -1.89 11.05
C ALA A 196 -0.11 -3.27 10.40
N ALA A 197 0.14 -4.31 11.18
CA ALA A 197 -0.11 -5.69 10.78
C ALA A 197 -0.61 -6.54 11.96
N GLN A 198 -1.36 -7.61 11.68
CA GLN A 198 -1.66 -8.64 12.69
C GLN A 198 -0.44 -9.49 13.02
N GLY A 199 0.51 -9.60 12.10
CA GLY A 199 1.82 -10.22 12.33
C GLY A 199 2.87 -9.17 12.68
N ASN A 200 4.06 -9.37 12.11
CA ASN A 200 5.18 -8.46 12.29
C ASN A 200 5.06 -7.26 11.34
N THR A 201 5.59 -6.12 11.77
CA THR A 201 5.70 -4.91 10.97
C THR A 201 7.17 -4.49 10.91
N SER A 202 7.75 -4.49 9.72
CA SER A 202 9.13 -4.10 9.46
C SER A 202 9.18 -2.89 8.54
N LEU A 203 9.76 -1.78 9.01
CA LEU A 203 9.95 -0.56 8.25
C LEU A 203 11.45 -0.26 8.11
N THR A 204 11.90 -0.03 6.88
CA THR A 204 13.21 0.52 6.58
C THR A 204 13.03 1.81 5.78
N ALA A 205 13.68 2.90 6.20
CA ALA A 205 13.57 4.19 5.49
C ALA A 205 14.86 5.02 5.59
N LYS A 206 14.94 6.10 4.81
CA LYS A 206 15.92 7.15 5.06
C LYS A 206 15.53 7.97 6.29
N THR A 207 14.28 8.40 6.35
CA THR A 207 13.68 9.10 7.50
C THR A 207 12.27 8.56 7.73
N LEU A 208 11.83 8.59 8.97
CA LEU A 208 10.44 8.36 9.36
C LEU A 208 9.94 9.59 10.11
N ASP A 209 8.82 10.15 9.67
CA ASP A 209 8.06 11.18 10.38
C ASP A 209 6.64 10.65 10.62
N SER A 210 6.40 10.13 11.83
CA SER A 210 5.09 9.63 12.25
C SER A 210 4.49 10.59 13.28
N SER A 211 3.44 11.30 12.87
CA SER A 211 2.86 12.40 13.65
C SER A 211 2.10 11.96 14.92
N ALA A 212 1.65 12.90 15.75
CA ALA A 212 0.91 12.63 16.97
C ALA A 212 -0.43 11.87 16.77
N SER A 213 -1.06 11.96 15.59
CA SER A 213 -2.31 11.24 15.28
C SER A 213 -2.08 9.83 14.72
N SER A 214 -0.82 9.44 14.55
CA SER A 214 -0.46 8.22 13.82
C SER A 214 -0.45 6.97 14.70
N LEU A 215 -0.55 5.81 14.05
CA LEU A 215 -0.30 4.49 14.64
C LEU A 215 0.75 3.74 13.83
N LEU A 216 1.78 3.25 14.52
CA LEU A 216 2.72 2.23 14.06
C LEU A 216 2.48 0.98 14.91
N GLY A 217 2.05 -0.11 14.29
CA GLY A 217 1.53 -1.28 15.01
C GLY A 217 2.07 -2.62 14.52
N ALA A 218 2.36 -3.54 15.43
CA ALA A 218 2.58 -4.96 15.13
C ALA A 218 1.78 -5.84 16.10
N GLY A 219 1.20 -6.93 15.60
CA GLY A 219 0.24 -7.70 16.36
C GLY A 219 -1.12 -7.01 16.52
N MET A 220 -1.44 -6.01 15.69
CA MET A 220 -2.72 -5.29 15.76
C MET A 220 -3.82 -6.09 15.08
N GLN A 221 -4.82 -6.54 15.83
CA GLN A 221 -5.97 -7.28 15.33
C GLN A 221 -6.94 -6.36 14.57
N ALA A 222 -7.81 -6.96 13.76
CA ALA A 222 -8.82 -6.21 12.98
C ALA A 222 -9.82 -5.42 13.84
N ASP A 223 -10.01 -5.80 15.11
CA ASP A 223 -10.83 -5.06 16.08
C ASP A 223 -10.09 -3.90 16.77
N GLY A 224 -8.84 -3.65 16.36
CA GLY A 224 -7.97 -2.60 16.90
C GLY A 224 -7.24 -2.98 18.19
N LYS A 225 -7.46 -4.18 18.74
CA LYS A 225 -6.74 -4.63 19.93
C LYS A 225 -5.37 -5.19 19.60
N LEU A 226 -4.47 -5.11 20.57
CA LEU A 226 -3.19 -5.79 20.50
C LEU A 226 -3.40 -7.30 20.71
N GLY A 227 -2.78 -8.11 19.85
CA GLY A 227 -2.73 -9.56 19.95
C GLY A 227 -1.69 -10.04 20.94
N THR A 228 -1.30 -11.31 20.82
CA THR A 228 -0.31 -11.96 21.71
C THR A 228 1.09 -12.05 21.12
N ALA A 229 1.24 -11.77 19.82
CA ALA A 229 2.51 -11.82 19.10
C ALA A 229 2.51 -10.79 17.95
N GLY A 230 3.70 -10.36 17.54
CA GLY A 230 3.90 -9.38 16.49
C GLY A 230 4.99 -8.39 16.87
N ASP A 231 6.13 -8.48 16.20
CA ASP A 231 7.28 -7.60 16.42
C ASP A 231 7.20 -6.39 15.50
N LEU A 232 7.45 -5.21 16.07
CA LEU A 232 7.63 -3.96 15.36
C LEU A 232 9.12 -3.68 15.23
N THR A 233 9.64 -3.66 14.01
CA THR A 233 11.04 -3.29 13.72
C THR A 233 11.07 -2.08 12.82
N ILE A 234 11.68 -1.00 13.26
CA ILE A 234 11.85 0.22 12.48
C ILE A 234 13.34 0.54 12.42
N SER A 235 13.86 0.69 11.21
CA SER A 235 15.24 1.07 10.95
C SER A 235 15.29 2.26 10.01
N THR A 236 15.93 3.33 10.42
CA THR A 236 16.15 4.52 9.58
C THR A 236 17.63 4.83 9.48
N THR A 237 18.08 5.31 8.32
CA THR A 237 19.48 5.74 8.16
C THR A 237 19.73 7.16 8.69
N GLN A 238 18.67 7.95 8.88
CA GLN A 238 18.70 9.27 9.50
C GLN A 238 17.71 9.35 10.68
N ALA A 239 16.94 10.43 10.80
CA ALA A 239 16.01 10.63 11.90
C ALA A 239 14.81 9.67 11.85
N LEU A 240 14.51 9.07 13.00
CA LEU A 240 13.25 8.40 13.30
C LEU A 240 12.47 9.28 14.26
N ALA A 241 11.38 9.87 13.79
CA ALA A 241 10.41 10.59 14.60
C ALA A 241 9.10 9.80 14.65
N ALA A 242 8.65 9.42 15.85
CA ALA A 242 7.40 8.71 16.06
C ALA A 242 6.67 9.25 17.30
N HIS A 243 5.79 10.21 17.06
CA HIS A 243 5.10 11.00 18.10
C HIS A 243 3.69 10.50 18.43
N GLY A 244 3.20 9.50 17.71
CA GLY A 244 1.86 8.91 17.89
C GLY A 244 1.87 7.69 18.80
N GLN A 245 1.09 6.68 18.40
CA GLN A 245 1.09 5.37 19.05
C GLN A 245 2.12 4.44 18.40
N VAL A 246 2.96 3.81 19.21
CA VAL A 246 3.93 2.80 18.80
C VAL A 246 3.66 1.53 19.61
N LEU A 247 2.96 0.58 19.01
CA LEU A 247 2.41 -0.59 19.69
C LEU A 247 2.95 -1.88 19.09
N ALA A 248 3.45 -2.79 19.91
CA ALA A 248 3.83 -4.14 19.47
C ALA A 248 3.37 -5.18 20.49
N ALA A 249 2.70 -6.24 20.04
CA ALA A 249 2.34 -7.35 20.92
C ALA A 249 3.59 -8.10 21.42
N GLY A 250 4.63 -8.16 20.58
CA GLY A 250 5.96 -8.70 20.89
C GLY A 250 6.96 -7.58 21.20
N LYS A 251 8.09 -7.58 20.50
CA LYS A 251 9.17 -6.60 20.67
C LYS A 251 8.94 -5.38 19.79
N ALA A 252 9.20 -4.18 20.33
CA ALA A 252 9.41 -2.97 19.54
C ALA A 252 10.91 -2.64 19.49
N THR A 253 11.51 -2.66 18.29
CA THR A 253 12.91 -2.26 18.06
C THR A 253 12.94 -1.06 17.12
N LEU A 254 13.37 0.10 17.63
CA LEU A 254 13.42 1.35 16.90
C LEU A 254 14.86 1.83 16.79
N THR A 255 15.38 1.90 15.58
CA THR A 255 16.76 2.30 15.28
C THR A 255 16.78 3.46 14.29
N GLY A 256 17.56 4.50 14.58
CA GLY A 256 17.80 5.63 13.71
C GLY A 256 19.14 6.30 14.00
N ALA A 257 19.56 7.26 13.18
CA ALA A 257 20.66 8.15 13.53
C ALA A 257 20.32 8.93 14.82
N SER A 258 19.07 9.39 14.91
CA SER A 258 18.41 9.88 16.12
C SER A 258 17.04 9.21 16.25
N VAL A 259 16.57 9.06 17.49
CA VAL A 259 15.24 8.50 17.79
C VAL A 259 14.48 9.52 18.63
N ASP A 260 13.40 10.07 18.08
CA ASP A 260 12.51 11.00 18.78
C ASP A 260 11.12 10.40 18.94
N LEU A 261 10.79 10.08 20.18
CA LEU A 261 9.51 9.57 20.63
C LEU A 261 8.74 10.61 21.44
N ALA A 262 9.10 11.90 21.35
CA ALA A 262 8.47 12.94 22.16
C ALA A 262 6.93 12.93 22.01
N GLY A 263 6.23 12.98 23.15
CA GLY A 263 4.76 12.96 23.21
C GLY A 263 4.10 11.63 22.84
N SER A 264 4.87 10.59 22.48
CA SER A 264 4.31 9.31 22.04
C SER A 264 3.72 8.46 23.17
N GLN A 265 2.88 7.50 22.79
CA GLN A 265 2.48 6.36 23.62
C GLN A 265 3.11 5.09 23.03
N THR A 266 4.19 4.63 23.65
CA THR A 266 4.96 3.48 23.21
C THR A 266 4.78 2.31 24.18
N SER A 267 4.31 1.17 23.68
CA SER A 267 4.11 -0.04 24.49
C SER A 267 4.44 -1.30 23.72
N ALA A 268 5.20 -2.19 24.36
CA ALA A 268 5.54 -3.50 23.82
C ALA A 268 5.95 -4.48 24.93
N ALA A 269 5.99 -5.78 24.63
CA ALA A 269 6.49 -6.80 25.56
C ALA A 269 7.96 -6.58 25.93
N ASN A 270 8.77 -6.08 24.97
CA ASN A 270 10.12 -5.57 25.19
C ASN A 270 10.35 -4.38 24.26
N ILE A 271 11.12 -3.38 24.71
CA ILE A 271 11.41 -2.17 23.93
C ILE A 271 12.92 -2.00 23.79
N GLY A 272 13.38 -1.79 22.55
CA GLY A 272 14.75 -1.41 22.24
C GLY A 272 14.78 -0.12 21.45
N LEU A 273 15.40 0.93 22.00
CA LEU A 273 15.60 2.22 21.35
C LEU A 273 17.09 2.41 21.09
N THR A 274 17.47 2.70 19.84
CA THR A 274 18.87 2.88 19.46
C THR A 274 19.04 4.09 18.56
N ALA A 275 19.68 5.13 19.07
CA ALA A 275 20.23 6.22 18.27
C ALA A 275 21.70 5.92 17.96
N THR A 276 22.02 5.72 16.68
CA THR A 276 23.37 5.28 16.24
C THR A 276 24.40 6.40 16.26
N THR A 277 23.98 7.67 16.17
CA THR A 277 24.91 8.81 16.21
C THR A 277 24.43 9.98 17.05
N GLY A 278 23.12 10.05 17.36
CA GLY A 278 22.49 11.19 18.01
C GLY A 278 21.73 10.82 19.28
N ASP A 279 20.73 11.65 19.58
CA ASP A 279 19.94 11.56 20.80
C ASP A 279 18.83 10.52 20.71
N VAL A 280 18.45 10.01 21.88
CA VAL A 280 17.13 9.41 22.09
C VAL A 280 16.29 10.42 22.89
N SER A 281 15.11 10.77 22.40
CA SER A 281 14.17 11.66 23.08
C SER A 281 12.88 10.92 23.41
N THR A 282 12.50 10.93 24.69
CA THR A 282 11.22 10.47 25.24
C THR A 282 10.52 11.60 26.00
N ASN A 283 10.81 12.86 25.65
CA ASN A 283 10.21 14.03 26.29
C ASN A 283 8.68 13.96 26.22
N LYS A 284 8.00 14.11 27.36
CA LYS A 284 6.53 14.02 27.47
C LYS A 284 5.92 12.71 26.94
N ALA A 285 6.74 11.71 26.64
CA ALA A 285 6.28 10.42 26.15
C ALA A 285 5.84 9.53 27.31
N VAL A 286 5.06 8.50 26.99
CA VAL A 286 4.81 7.35 27.86
C VAL A 286 5.39 6.13 27.17
N VAL A 287 6.52 5.63 27.69
CA VAL A 287 7.22 4.44 27.20
C VAL A 287 7.13 3.36 28.27
N THR A 288 6.30 2.34 28.03
CA THR A 288 6.04 1.29 29.02
C THR A 288 6.25 -0.11 28.47
N THR A 289 6.88 -0.96 29.27
CA THR A 289 7.02 -2.38 28.96
C THR A 289 7.00 -3.21 30.24
N PRO A 290 6.31 -4.37 30.27
CA PRO A 290 6.45 -5.30 31.40
C PRO A 290 7.79 -6.05 31.38
N GLY A 291 8.48 -6.07 30.22
CA GLY A 291 9.76 -6.74 30.05
C GLY A 291 10.95 -5.79 30.13
N THR A 292 11.92 -6.03 29.25
CA THR A 292 13.15 -5.24 29.19
C THR A 292 12.96 -3.99 28.34
N LEU A 293 13.42 -2.86 28.85
CA LEU A 293 13.67 -1.66 28.08
C LEU A 293 15.18 -1.44 27.94
N SER A 294 15.68 -1.44 26.71
CA SER A 294 17.06 -1.08 26.40
C SER A 294 17.10 0.22 25.63
N ILE A 295 17.83 1.22 26.14
CA ILE A 295 18.04 2.49 25.45
C ILE A 295 19.54 2.68 25.19
N THR A 296 19.90 2.83 23.91
CA THR A 296 21.26 3.19 23.48
C THR A 296 21.20 4.58 22.83
N SER A 297 21.87 5.55 23.44
CA SER A 297 22.11 6.87 22.86
C SER A 297 23.60 7.16 22.90
N ASN A 298 24.15 7.63 21.79
CA ASN A 298 25.56 8.01 21.69
C ASN A 298 25.82 9.47 22.07
N VAL A 299 24.76 10.24 22.35
CA VAL A 299 24.86 11.66 22.73
C VAL A 299 24.07 11.91 24.02
N THR A 300 22.76 12.14 23.95
CA THR A 300 21.92 12.42 25.12
C THR A 300 20.60 11.63 25.09
N LEU A 301 20.19 11.14 26.25
CA LEU A 301 18.82 10.68 26.49
C LEU A 301 18.01 11.84 27.10
N HIS A 302 17.01 12.34 26.39
CA HIS A 302 16.08 13.37 26.88
C HIS A 302 14.80 12.71 27.39
N ASN A 303 14.45 12.91 28.67
CA ASN A 303 13.20 12.41 29.26
C ASN A 303 12.49 13.48 30.12
N THR A 304 12.52 14.74 29.69
CA THR A 304 11.84 15.84 30.37
C THR A 304 10.33 15.59 30.35
N GLU A 305 9.71 15.50 31.53
CA GLU A 305 8.27 15.23 31.71
C GLU A 305 7.78 13.91 31.09
N GLY A 306 8.69 13.02 30.69
CA GLY A 306 8.36 11.71 30.13
C GLY A 306 8.30 10.62 31.20
N THR A 307 7.45 9.62 30.97
CA THR A 307 7.34 8.41 31.80
C THR A 307 8.02 7.26 31.08
N VAL A 308 9.03 6.67 31.72
CA VAL A 308 9.73 5.48 31.24
C VAL A 308 9.61 4.41 32.30
N GLN A 309 8.91 3.32 32.00
CA GLN A 309 8.63 2.24 32.94
C GLN A 309 8.94 0.89 32.30
N ALA A 310 9.75 0.08 32.99
CA ALA A 310 10.12 -1.25 32.55
C ALA A 310 10.11 -2.24 33.71
N GLY A 311 9.91 -3.52 33.42
CA GLY A 311 10.18 -4.59 34.40
C GLY A 311 11.69 -4.74 34.65
N GLN A 312 12.50 -4.47 33.62
CA GLN A 312 13.96 -4.43 33.67
C GLN A 312 14.48 -3.30 32.77
N LEU A 313 15.47 -2.54 33.26
CA LEU A 313 16.10 -1.41 32.56
C LEU A 313 17.59 -1.67 32.36
#